data_AF-A0A0M4CX97-F1
#
_entry.id   AF-A0A0M4CX97-F1
#
_cell.length_a   1.000
_cell.length_b   1.000
_cell.length_c   1.000
_cell.angle_alpha   90.00
_cell.angle_beta   90.00
_cell.angle_gamma   90.00
#
_symmetry.space_group_name_H-M   'P 1'
#
loop_
_entity.id
_entity.type
_entity.pdbx_description
1 polymer ?
#
loop_
_entity_poly.entity_id
_entity_poly.type
_entity_poly.pdbx_seq_one_letter_code
_entity_poly.pdbx_strand_id
1 'polypeptide(L)'
;MAYPYVLAQDAMAKLREAIYLLLNEAPASGLKNAQIGRSLGIYSGHVGHEGHISRTVLALMEAEGVVEQNAETKCWRIRDNKAGDGPGNNQQ
;
A
#
# COMPACT_ATOMS: atom_id res chain seq x y z
N MET A 1 -27.59 4.39 -4.35
CA MET A 1 -26.47 3.78 -3.59
C MET A 1 -26.78 3.93 -2.11
N ALA A 2 -26.73 2.87 -1.31
CA ALA A 2 -26.98 2.96 0.13
C ALA A 2 -25.80 3.68 0.82
N TYR A 3 -26.08 4.51 1.83
CA TYR A 3 -25.05 5.27 2.56
C TYR A 3 -23.88 4.41 3.09
N PRO A 4 -24.11 3.19 3.65
CA PRO A 4 -23.02 2.32 4.11
C PRO A 4 -22.06 1.89 2.98
N TYR A 5 -22.57 1.67 1.78
CA TYR A 5 -21.74 1.30 0.63
C TYR A 5 -20.78 2.43 0.27
N VAL A 6 -21.29 3.66 0.16
CA VAL A 6 -20.47 4.84 -0.18
C VAL A 6 -19.43 5.09 0.91
N LEU A 7 -19.85 5.02 2.18
CA LEU A 7 -18.96 5.18 3.33
C LEU A 7 -17.82 4.15 3.31
N ALA A 8 -18.12 2.88 3.03
CA ALA A 8 -17.10 1.83 2.97
C ALA A 8 -16.08 2.07 1.84
N GLN A 9 -16.54 2.46 0.65
CA GLN A 9 -15.66 2.76 -0.48
C GLN A 9 -14.76 3.98 -0.21
N ASP A 10 -15.32 5.04 0.36
CA ASP A 10 -14.59 6.25 0.75
C ASP A 10 -13.53 5.95 1.82
N ALA A 11 -13.89 5.20 2.87
CA ALA A 11 -12.95 4.80 3.91
C ALA A 11 -11.79 3.96 3.34
N MET A 12 -12.06 3.05 2.40
CA MET A 12 -11.02 2.26 1.74
C MET A 12 -10.12 3.10 0.84
N ALA A 13 -10.68 4.06 0.10
CA ALA A 13 -9.90 4.99 -0.72
C ALA A 13 -8.95 5.83 0.15
N LYS A 14 -9.47 6.44 1.23
CA LYS A 14 -8.68 7.26 2.17
C LYS A 14 -7.57 6.47 2.84
N LEU A 15 -7.83 5.22 3.25
CA LEU A 15 -6.80 4.37 3.85
C LEU A 15 -5.66 4.06 2.86
N ARG A 16 -6.00 3.72 1.61
CA ARG A 16 -5.00 3.44 0.56
C ARG A 16 -4.19 4.70 0.21
N GLU A 17 -4.84 5.85 0.12
CA GLU A 17 -4.19 7.15 -0.12
C GLU A 17 -3.20 7.50 1.00
N ALA A 18 -3.60 7.34 2.26
CA ALA A 18 -2.72 7.59 3.40
C ALA A 18 -1.49 6.67 3.40
N ILE A 19 -1.65 5.40 3.04
CA ILE A 19 -0.53 4.45 2.89
C ILE A 19 0.40 4.90 1.75
N TYR A 20 -0.16 5.27 0.59
CA TYR A 20 0.61 5.72 -0.56
C TYR A 20 1.45 6.96 -0.21
N LEU A 21 0.84 7.99 0.37
CA LEU A 21 1.55 9.21 0.76
C LEU A 21 2.68 8.92 1.74
N LEU A 22 2.43 8.09 2.76
CA LEU A 22 3.46 7.67 3.71
C LEU A 22 4.62 6.94 3.03
N LEU A 23 4.34 6.01 2.13
CA LEU A 23 5.38 5.23 1.43
C LEU A 23 6.13 6.06 0.39
N ASN A 24 5.49 7.07 -0.19
CA ASN A 24 6.12 8.01 -1.13
C ASN A 24 7.15 8.93 -0.42
N GLU A 25 6.96 9.19 0.87
CA GLU A 25 7.89 9.94 1.72
C GLU A 25 8.88 9.04 2.48
N ALA A 26 8.69 7.71 2.41
CA ALA A 26 9.53 6.75 3.11
C ALA A 26 10.93 6.60 2.46
N PRO A 27 11.92 6.08 3.19
CA PRO A 27 13.19 5.69 2.61
C PRO A 27 13.01 4.68 1.46
N ALA A 28 13.94 4.65 0.51
CA ALA A 28 13.89 3.71 -0.63
C ALA A 28 13.85 2.22 -0.23
N SER A 29 14.32 1.89 0.98
CA SER A 29 14.22 0.55 1.58
C SER A 29 12.80 0.17 2.01
N GLY A 30 11.87 1.13 2.04
CA GLY A 30 10.48 0.95 2.42
C GLY A 30 10.24 0.86 3.93
N LEU A 31 9.01 0.51 4.30
CA LEU A 31 8.56 0.37 5.69
C LEU A 31 7.94 -1.00 5.95
N LYS A 32 8.18 -1.58 7.14
CA LYS A 32 7.47 -2.78 7.60
C LYS A 32 6.03 -2.43 7.99
N ASN A 33 5.14 -3.44 7.99
CA ASN A 33 3.74 -3.27 8.40
C ASN A 33 3.55 -2.55 9.74
N ALA A 34 4.41 -2.84 10.72
CA ALA A 34 4.36 -2.24 12.04
C ALA A 34 4.75 -0.76 12.03
N GLN A 35 5.65 -0.36 11.13
CA GLN A 35 6.03 1.04 10.97
C GLN A 35 4.89 1.80 10.29
N ILE A 36 4.31 1.23 9.22
CA ILE A 36 3.17 1.82 8.51
C ILE A 36 1.99 2.03 9.47
N GLY A 37 1.58 0.99 10.21
CA GLY A 37 0.44 1.10 11.11
C GLY A 37 0.67 2.11 12.23
N ARG A 38 1.85 2.12 12.87
CA ARG A 38 2.19 3.15 13.89
C ARG A 38 2.23 4.56 13.32
N SER A 39 2.81 4.77 12.14
CA SER A 39 2.86 6.08 11.49
C SER A 39 1.47 6.61 11.13
N LEU A 40 0.52 5.73 10.80
CA LEU A 40 -0.86 6.09 10.51
C LEU A 40 -1.76 6.14 11.77
N GLY A 41 -1.21 5.92 12.96
CA GLY A 41 -1.99 5.84 14.20
C GLY A 41 -2.98 4.66 14.26
N ILE A 42 -2.76 3.63 13.43
CA ILE A 42 -3.59 2.43 13.35
C ILE A 42 -3.07 1.43 14.38
N TYR A 43 -3.68 1.46 15.57
CA TYR A 43 -3.37 0.57 16.69
C TYR A 43 -4.28 -0.67 16.73
N SER A 44 -4.93 -1.02 15.63
CA SER A 44 -5.73 -2.23 15.54
C SER A 44 -4.83 -3.47 15.61
N GLY A 45 -5.03 -4.34 16.60
CA GLY A 45 -4.32 -5.61 16.77
C GLY A 45 -4.76 -6.37 18.02
N HIS A 46 -4.55 -7.69 18.05
CA HIS A 46 -4.60 -8.47 19.29
C HIS A 46 -3.25 -8.31 20.01
N VAL A 47 -3.17 -8.62 21.32
CA VAL A 47 -1.93 -8.59 22.10
C VAL A 47 -0.77 -9.22 21.29
N GLY A 48 0.24 -8.41 20.96
CA GLY A 48 1.40 -8.81 20.14
C GLY A 48 1.40 -8.31 18.68
N HIS A 49 0.31 -7.71 18.18
CA HIS A 49 0.19 -7.18 16.80
C HIS A 49 -0.28 -5.71 16.75
N GLU A 50 -0.17 -5.00 17.88
CA GLU A 50 -0.54 -3.59 17.98
C GLU A 50 0.32 -2.72 17.03
N GLY A 51 -0.33 -1.78 16.36
CA GLY A 51 0.37 -0.87 15.44
C GLY A 51 0.67 -1.47 14.07
N HIS A 52 0.14 -2.64 13.72
CA HIS A 52 0.30 -3.22 12.38
C HIS A 52 -0.84 -2.79 11.46
N ILE A 53 -0.48 -2.31 10.26
CA ILE A 53 -1.45 -2.20 9.17
C ILE A 53 -1.87 -3.61 8.70
N SER A 54 -3.15 -3.73 8.30
CA SER A 54 -3.68 -4.96 7.71
C SER A 54 -2.87 -5.37 6.47
N ARG A 55 -2.41 -6.63 6.45
CA ARG A 55 -1.73 -7.23 5.30
C ARG A 55 -2.63 -7.26 4.06
N THR A 56 -3.93 -7.43 4.25
CA THR A 56 -4.89 -7.49 3.15
C THR A 56 -4.93 -6.20 2.36
N VAL A 57 -4.86 -5.04 3.03
CA VAL A 57 -4.86 -3.73 2.35
C VAL A 57 -3.60 -3.55 1.50
N LEU A 58 -2.43 -3.91 2.04
CA LEU A 58 -1.17 -3.83 1.29
C LEU A 58 -1.12 -4.82 0.12
N ALA A 59 -1.60 -6.04 0.31
CA ALA A 59 -1.69 -7.04 -0.76
C ALA A 59 -2.65 -6.60 -1.89
N LEU A 60 -3.76 -5.93 -1.56
CA LEU A 60 -4.64 -5.32 -2.55
C LEU A 60 -3.90 -4.26 -3.38
N MET A 61 -3.19 -3.33 -2.71
CA MET A 61 -2.43 -2.29 -3.39
C MET A 61 -1.28 -2.86 -4.25
N GLU A 62 -0.68 -3.98 -3.83
CA GLU A 62 0.35 -4.68 -4.61
C GLU A 62 -0.20 -5.39 -5.85
N ALA A 63 -1.37 -6.02 -5.73
CA ALA A 63 -2.09 -6.60 -6.85
C ALA A 63 -2.54 -5.52 -7.86
N GLU A 64 -2.87 -4.33 -7.38
CA GLU A 64 -3.15 -3.12 -8.19
C GLU A 64 -1.88 -2.48 -8.77
N GLY A 65 -0.69 -2.97 -8.39
CA GLY A 65 0.60 -2.49 -8.89
C GLY A 65 1.09 -1.16 -8.30
N VAL A 66 0.48 -0.71 -7.21
CA VAL A 66 0.83 0.57 -6.55
C VAL A 66 2.05 0.42 -5.65
N VAL A 67 2.16 -0.71 -4.94
CA VAL A 67 3.25 -1.00 -4.01
C VAL A 67 3.84 -2.38 -4.29
N GLU A 68 4.98 -2.66 -3.68
CA GLU A 68 5.59 -4.00 -3.70
C GLU A 68 6.24 -4.32 -2.35
N GLN A 69 6.20 -5.60 -1.96
CA GLN A 69 6.91 -6.08 -0.80
C GLN A 69 8.26 -6.70 -1.17
N ASN A 70 9.33 -6.26 -0.50
CA ASN A 70 10.59 -6.99 -0.52
C ASN A 70 10.46 -8.29 0.30
N ALA A 71 10.66 -9.44 -0.36
CA ALA A 71 10.46 -10.76 0.25
C ALA A 71 11.44 -11.06 1.40
N GLU A 72 12.62 -10.47 1.41
CA GLU A 72 13.65 -10.69 2.45
C GLU A 72 13.43 -9.78 3.65
N THR A 73 13.29 -8.47 3.41
CA THR A 73 13.19 -7.47 4.48
C THR A 73 11.77 -7.30 5.02
N LYS A 74 10.78 -7.78 4.25
CA LYS A 74 9.33 -7.58 4.47
C LYS A 74 8.89 -6.12 4.47
N CYS A 75 9.73 -5.22 3.94
CA CYS A 75 9.39 -3.82 3.77
C CYS A 75 8.55 -3.62 2.51
N TRP A 76 7.66 -2.63 2.57
CA TRP A 76 6.82 -2.17 1.48
C TRP A 76 7.32 -0.83 0.98
N ARG A 77 7.28 -0.64 -0.34
CA ARG A 77 7.60 0.63 -1.00
C ARG A 77 6.66 0.87 -2.18
N ILE A 78 6.62 2.09 -2.68
CA ILE A 78 5.97 2.40 -3.96
C ILE A 78 6.67 1.60 -5.06
N ARG A 79 5.89 1.02 -5.98
CA ARG A 79 6.45 0.37 -7.17
C ARG A 79 6.91 1.45 -8.15
N ASP A 80 8.18 1.38 -8.56
CA ASP A 80 8.70 2.29 -9.58
C ASP A 80 8.05 1.96 -10.94
N ASN A 81 7.26 2.89 -11.48
CA ASN A 81 6.64 2.77 -12.80
C ASN A 81 7.65 2.95 -13.98
N LYS A 82 8.87 2.40 -13.87
CA LYS A 82 9.84 2.41 -14.96
C LYS A 82 10.24 1.00 -15.37
N ALA A 83 9.40 0.39 -16.21
CA ALA A 83 9.74 -0.37 -17.42
C ALA A 83 8.59 -1.34 -17.78
N GLY A 84 7.78 -0.99 -18.77
CA GLY A 84 6.81 -1.92 -19.37
C GLY A 84 5.52 -1.27 -19.86
N ASP A 85 5.62 -0.40 -20.88
CA ASP A 85 4.66 -0.24 -21.99
C ASP A 85 4.88 1.11 -22.68
N GLY A 86 5.95 1.17 -23.48
CA GLY A 86 5.93 2.01 -24.68
C GLY A 86 5.38 1.15 -25.81
N PRO A 87 4.50 1.65 -26.69
CA PRO A 87 4.03 0.87 -27.82
C PRO A 87 5.23 0.53 -28.70
N GLY A 88 5.51 -0.77 -28.82
CA GLY A 88 6.51 -1.30 -29.73
C GLY A 88 6.18 -0.85 -31.15
N ASN A 89 7.04 0.00 -31.69
CA ASN A 89 6.94 0.52 -33.04
C ASN A 89 7.28 -0.64 -34.00
N ASN A 90 6.27 -1.41 -34.43
CA ASN A 90 6.43 -2.37 -35.52
C ASN A 90 6.45 -1.59 -36.85
N GLN A 91 7.66 -1.19 -37.26
CA GLN A 91 7.98 -1.05 -38.67
C GLN A 91 8.44 -2.42 -39.18
N GLN A 92 7.59 -3.05 -39.97
CA GLN A 92 7.96 -3.90 -41.11
C GLN A 92 6.75 -4.00 -42.05
#